data_AF-A0A6P0NCZ8-F1
#
_entry.id   AF-A0A6P0NCZ8-F1
#
_cell.length_a   1.000
_cell.length_b   1.000
_cell.length_c   1.000
_cell.angle_alpha   90.00
_cell.angle_beta   90.00
_cell.angle_gamma   90.00
#
_symmetry.space_group_name_H-M   'P 1'
#
loop_
_entity.id
_entity.type
_entity.pdbx_description
1 polymer ?
#
loop_
_entity_poly.entity_id
_entity_poly.type
_entity_poly.pdbx_seq_one_letter_code
_entity_poly.pdbx_strand_id
1 'polypeptide(L)'
;MPAQGQIISPTTSQIVTNGSQTQITGGVAVDTNLFHEFSLFDVNAGTTATFIVPASVENVLGRVTGGQSSSIEGQLAVTNSANLWLINPAGIVFGPDASLNLQGDFNAATADAVGFEMGWFAENSDYALLTGLLTALGLRLSRPI
;
A
#
# COMPACT_ATOMS: atom_id res chain seq x y z
N MET A 1 -22.67 10.93 9.12
CA MET A 1 -22.37 10.34 7.79
C MET A 1 -21.03 9.66 7.93
N PRO A 2 -20.82 8.40 7.49
CA PRO A 2 -19.46 7.88 7.40
C PRO A 2 -18.68 8.79 6.44
N ALA A 3 -17.42 9.08 6.77
CA ALA A 3 -16.54 9.79 5.84
C ALA A 3 -16.44 8.96 4.56
N GLN A 4 -16.52 9.60 3.40
CA GLN A 4 -16.23 8.92 2.14
C GLN A 4 -14.79 8.42 2.23
N GLY A 5 -14.56 7.11 2.03
CA GLY A 5 -13.21 6.57 1.95
C GLY A 5 -12.41 7.29 0.88
N GLN A 6 -11.16 7.61 1.19
CA GLN A 6 -10.25 8.40 0.36
C GLN A 6 -8.88 7.74 0.33
N ILE A 7 -8.19 7.92 -0.80
CA ILE A 7 -6.77 7.55 -0.95
C ILE A 7 -5.98 8.83 -1.14
N ILE A 8 -5.05 9.10 -0.23
CA ILE A 8 -4.25 10.33 -0.21
C ILE A 8 -2.78 9.94 -0.09
N SER A 9 -1.95 10.45 -1.00
CA SER A 9 -0.50 10.28 -0.99
C SER A 9 0.18 11.62 -0.70
N PRO A 10 1.09 11.71 0.29
CA PRO A 10 1.87 12.91 0.54
C PRO A 10 3.15 12.97 -0.32
N THR A 11 3.47 11.92 -1.08
CA THR A 11 4.76 11.76 -1.77
C THR A 11 4.57 11.52 -3.27
N THR A 12 5.45 10.71 -3.87
CA THR A 12 5.59 10.51 -5.32
C THR A 12 4.46 9.69 -5.96
N SER A 13 3.56 9.08 -5.17
CA SER A 13 2.39 8.39 -5.72
C SER A 13 1.37 9.38 -6.27
N GLN A 14 0.86 9.08 -7.47
CA GLN A 14 -0.15 9.87 -8.16
C GLN A 14 -1.48 9.14 -8.09
N ILE A 15 -2.52 9.83 -7.63
CA ILE A 15 -3.86 9.27 -7.40
C ILE A 15 -4.84 9.97 -8.35
N VAL A 16 -5.42 9.21 -9.27
CA VAL A 16 -6.43 9.70 -10.21
C VAL A 16 -7.73 8.95 -9.97
N THR A 17 -8.78 9.66 -9.56
CA THR A 17 -10.10 9.06 -9.33
C THR A 17 -11.08 9.53 -10.39
N ASN A 18 -11.74 8.59 -11.06
CA ASN A 18 -12.79 8.82 -12.05
C ASN A 18 -14.00 7.94 -11.71
N GLY A 19 -15.03 8.55 -11.13
CA GLY A 19 -16.21 7.83 -10.64
C GLY A 19 -15.83 6.76 -9.61
N SER A 20 -16.17 5.51 -9.90
CA SER A 20 -15.87 4.36 -9.04
C SER A 20 -14.46 3.79 -9.19
N GLN A 21 -13.62 4.35 -10.07
CA GLN A 21 -12.27 3.84 -10.33
C GLN A 21 -11.22 4.82 -9.82
N THR A 22 -10.32 4.34 -8.97
CA THR A 22 -9.13 5.07 -8.53
C THR A 22 -7.89 4.36 -9.07
N GLN A 23 -7.08 5.07 -9.85
CA GLN A 23 -5.79 4.60 -10.35
C GLN A 23 -4.66 5.17 -9.49
N ILE A 24 -3.76 4.28 -9.09
CA ILE A 24 -2.56 4.58 -8.31
C ILE A 24 -1.36 4.31 -9.20
N THR A 25 -0.58 5.36 -9.47
CA THR A 25 0.61 5.32 -10.33
C THR A 25 1.76 6.07 -9.64
N GLY A 26 2.91 6.21 -10.30
CA GLY A 26 4.08 6.87 -9.73
C GLY A 26 4.73 6.02 -8.65
N GLY A 27 5.08 6.64 -7.52
CA GLY A 27 5.82 5.96 -6.44
C GLY A 27 7.34 5.98 -6.67
N VAL A 28 8.05 5.17 -5.89
CA VAL A 28 9.52 5.01 -6.02
C VAL A 28 9.81 3.59 -6.46
N ALA A 29 10.41 3.41 -7.62
CA ALA A 29 10.80 2.09 -8.13
C ALA A 29 12.28 1.84 -7.85
N VAL A 30 12.60 0.72 -7.19
CA VAL A 30 13.97 0.25 -6.98
C VAL A 30 13.99 -1.25 -7.24
N ASP A 31 14.85 -1.68 -8.17
CA ASP A 31 14.92 -3.08 -8.62
C ASP A 31 13.53 -3.57 -9.08
N THR A 32 13.02 -4.69 -8.55
CA THR A 32 11.68 -5.21 -8.84
C THR A 32 10.61 -4.74 -7.85
N ASN A 33 10.92 -3.78 -6.97
CA ASN A 33 10.02 -3.26 -5.94
C ASN A 33 9.50 -1.85 -6.30
N LEU A 34 8.21 -1.63 -6.09
CA LEU A 34 7.55 -0.34 -6.27
C LEU A 34 6.91 0.11 -4.95
N PHE A 35 7.38 1.24 -4.43
CA PHE A 35 6.98 1.76 -3.12
C PHE A 35 6.00 2.93 -3.25
N HIS A 36 4.93 2.86 -2.46
CA HIS A 36 3.92 3.89 -2.31
C HIS A 36 3.71 4.21 -0.83
N GLU A 37 3.63 5.49 -0.50
CA GLU A 37 3.21 5.96 0.81
C GLU A 37 1.89 6.71 0.72
N PHE A 38 1.03 6.48 1.70
CA PHE A 38 -0.29 7.07 1.81
C PHE A 38 -0.46 7.68 3.19
N SER A 39 -1.09 8.86 3.29
CA SER A 39 -1.56 9.37 4.58
C SER A 39 -2.91 8.76 4.95
N LEU A 40 -3.73 8.41 3.96
CA LEU A 40 -5.01 7.73 4.14
C LEU A 40 -5.22 6.75 2.98
N PHE A 41 -5.76 5.58 3.29
CA PHE A 41 -6.05 4.56 2.28
C PHE A 41 -7.32 3.80 2.66
N ASP A 42 -8.44 4.27 2.13
CA ASP A 42 -9.74 3.61 2.23
C ASP A 42 -10.30 3.36 0.84
N VAL A 43 -10.98 2.23 0.67
CA VAL A 43 -11.64 1.84 -0.59
C VAL A 43 -13.10 1.60 -0.31
N ASN A 44 -14.00 2.40 -0.89
CA ASN A 44 -15.43 2.30 -0.62
C ASN A 44 -16.07 1.12 -1.35
N ALA A 45 -17.18 0.61 -0.82
CA ALA A 45 -18.02 -0.37 -1.51
C ALA A 45 -18.43 0.12 -2.91
N GLY A 46 -18.39 -0.78 -3.88
CA GLY A 46 -18.68 -0.46 -5.28
C GLY A 46 -17.62 0.39 -5.99
N THR A 47 -16.44 0.58 -5.37
CA THR A 47 -15.28 1.25 -6.00
C THR A 47 -14.08 0.31 -6.12
N THR A 48 -13.15 0.64 -7.01
CA THR A 48 -11.90 -0.11 -7.21
C THR A 48 -10.71 0.81 -7.05
N ALA A 49 -9.72 0.39 -6.27
CA ALA A 49 -8.39 0.98 -6.28
C ALA A 49 -7.44 0.08 -7.06
N THR A 50 -6.94 0.57 -8.20
CA THR A 50 -6.05 -0.16 -9.11
C THR A 50 -4.65 0.42 -9.06
N PHE A 51 -3.67 -0.39 -8.66
CA PHE A 51 -2.26 -0.10 -8.84
C PHE A 51 -1.87 -0.38 -10.29
N ILE A 52 -1.39 0.64 -10.98
CA ILE A 52 -0.88 0.53 -12.34
C ILE A 52 0.62 0.31 -12.26
N VAL A 53 1.06 -0.87 -12.66
CA VAL A 53 2.39 -1.38 -12.35
C VAL A 53 3.20 -1.62 -13.63
N PRO A 54 4.45 -1.13 -13.73
CA PRO A 54 5.35 -1.47 -14.83
C PRO A 54 5.64 -2.96 -14.90
N ALA A 55 5.91 -3.49 -16.09
CA ALA A 55 6.12 -4.93 -16.29
C ALA A 55 7.34 -5.51 -15.54
N SER A 56 8.32 -4.67 -15.17
CA SER A 56 9.53 -5.08 -14.44
C SER A 56 9.34 -5.20 -12.93
N VAL A 57 8.19 -4.78 -12.40
CA VAL A 57 7.93 -4.79 -10.96
C VAL A 57 7.24 -6.09 -10.57
N GLU A 58 7.80 -6.75 -9.56
CA GLU A 58 7.29 -7.99 -8.97
C GLU A 58 6.57 -7.74 -7.64
N ASN A 59 6.91 -6.68 -6.91
CA ASN A 59 6.25 -6.33 -5.64
C ASN A 59 5.84 -4.86 -5.62
N VAL A 60 4.58 -4.62 -5.29
CA VAL A 60 4.05 -3.30 -4.95
C VAL A 60 3.87 -3.22 -3.44
N LEU A 61 4.48 -2.22 -2.81
CA LEU A 61 4.42 -2.00 -1.38
C LEU A 61 3.72 -0.67 -1.09
N GLY A 62 2.53 -0.75 -0.50
CA GLY A 62 1.78 0.39 0.02
C GLY A 62 1.93 0.50 1.54
N ARG A 63 2.33 1.67 2.02
CA ARG A 63 2.42 1.97 3.46
C ARG A 63 1.55 3.16 3.84
N VAL A 64 0.69 2.99 4.83
CA VAL A 64 -0.17 4.06 5.36
C VAL A 64 0.46 4.67 6.61
N THR A 65 0.56 6.00 6.66
CA THR A 65 1.34 6.74 7.67
C THR A 65 0.55 7.78 8.45
N GLY A 66 -0.69 8.11 8.05
CA GLY A 66 -1.49 9.16 8.70
C GLY A 66 -2.16 8.75 10.01
N GLY A 67 -1.91 7.53 10.51
CA GLY A 67 -2.39 7.08 11.82
C GLY A 67 -3.89 6.76 11.88
N GLN A 68 -4.55 6.62 10.73
CA GLN A 68 -5.93 6.12 10.63
C GLN A 68 -5.92 4.70 10.07
N SER A 69 -6.81 3.85 10.59
CA SER A 69 -7.00 2.50 10.06
C SER A 69 -7.50 2.55 8.62
N SER A 70 -7.10 1.58 7.81
CA SER A 70 -7.62 1.42 6.45
C SER A 70 -8.93 0.64 6.44
N SER A 71 -9.97 1.20 5.84
CA SER A 71 -11.25 0.53 5.59
C SER A 71 -11.34 0.12 4.12
N ILE A 72 -11.28 -1.19 3.87
CA ILE A 72 -11.36 -1.78 2.53
C ILE A 72 -12.73 -2.43 2.38
N GLU A 73 -13.65 -1.69 1.79
CA GLU A 73 -15.02 -2.12 1.47
C GLU A 73 -15.21 -2.40 -0.02
N GLY A 74 -14.24 -2.04 -0.87
CA GLY A 74 -14.29 -2.23 -2.32
C GLY A 74 -13.22 -3.17 -2.87
N GLN A 75 -12.93 -3.06 -4.16
CA GLN A 75 -11.97 -3.92 -4.83
C GLN A 75 -10.55 -3.33 -4.80
N LEU A 76 -9.56 -4.16 -4.46
CA LEU A 76 -8.14 -3.89 -4.73
C LEU A 76 -7.71 -4.62 -5.99
N ALA A 77 -7.02 -3.92 -6.90
CA ALA A 77 -6.57 -4.48 -8.15
C ALA A 77 -5.12 -4.09 -8.49
N VAL A 78 -4.44 -4.94 -9.25
CA VAL A 78 -3.09 -4.72 -9.80
C VAL A 78 -3.12 -5.11 -11.27
N THR A 79 -2.55 -4.28 -12.14
CA THR A 79 -2.66 -4.48 -13.60
C THR A 79 -1.83 -5.62 -14.18
N ASN A 80 -0.86 -6.14 -13.43
CA ASN A 80 0.02 -7.24 -13.83
C ASN A 80 0.05 -8.34 -12.75
N SER A 81 1.02 -9.26 -12.82
CA SER A 81 1.21 -10.34 -11.84
C SER A 81 2.04 -9.95 -10.62
N ALA A 82 2.23 -8.65 -10.35
CA ALA A 82 2.96 -8.22 -9.16
C ALA A 82 2.19 -8.56 -7.88
N ASN A 83 2.94 -8.91 -6.83
CA ASN A 83 2.41 -9.08 -5.49
C ASN A 83 2.06 -7.72 -4.91
N LEU A 84 1.00 -7.67 -4.10
CA LEU A 84 0.59 -6.46 -3.38
C LEU A 84 0.80 -6.64 -1.88
N TRP A 85 1.61 -5.77 -1.30
CA TRP A 85 1.85 -5.65 0.13
C TRP A 85 1.24 -4.35 0.63
N LEU A 86 0.31 -4.42 1.57
CA LEU A 86 -0.29 -3.25 2.21
C LEU A 86 -0.01 -3.29 3.71
N ILE A 87 0.65 -2.26 4.23
CA ILE A 87 0.90 -2.12 5.67
C ILE A 87 0.28 -0.85 6.23
N ASN A 88 -0.34 -0.95 7.40
CA ASN A 88 -0.87 0.18 8.15
C ASN A 88 -0.74 -0.07 9.66
N PRO A 89 0.05 0.73 10.41
CA PRO A 89 0.20 0.58 11.86
C PRO A 89 -1.11 0.72 12.64
N ALA A 90 -2.06 1.49 12.12
CA ALA A 90 -3.37 1.69 12.74
C ALA A 90 -4.37 0.55 12.42
N GLY A 91 -3.96 -0.44 11.62
CA GLY A 91 -4.77 -1.59 11.26
C GLY A 91 -5.43 -1.47 9.88
N ILE A 92 -5.87 -2.61 9.38
CA ILE A 92 -6.57 -2.76 8.10
C ILE A 92 -7.81 -3.61 8.34
N VAL A 93 -8.98 -3.12 7.94
CA VAL A 93 -10.27 -3.80 8.07
C VAL A 93 -10.82 -4.07 6.67
N PHE A 94 -11.15 -5.33 6.38
CA PHE A 94 -11.83 -5.72 5.16
C PHE A 94 -13.30 -5.95 5.47
N GLY A 95 -14.17 -5.19 4.81
CA GLY A 95 -15.61 -5.31 4.93
C GLY A 95 -16.20 -6.40 4.04
N PRO A 96 -17.52 -6.61 4.12
CA PRO A 96 -18.20 -7.70 3.42
C PRO A 96 -18.17 -7.58 1.88
N ASP A 97 -18.03 -6.36 1.36
CA ASP A 97 -17.99 -6.09 -0.09
C ASP A 97 -16.54 -6.05 -0.64
N ALA A 98 -15.54 -6.28 0.21
CA ALA A 98 -14.15 -6.28 -0.17
C ALA A 98 -13.83 -7.41 -1.16
N SER A 99 -13.08 -7.11 -2.22
CA SER A 99 -12.61 -8.12 -3.16
C SER A 99 -11.20 -7.83 -3.65
N LEU A 100 -10.53 -8.86 -4.14
CA LEU A 100 -9.19 -8.78 -4.71
C LEU A 100 -9.25 -9.20 -6.18
N ASN A 101 -8.67 -8.40 -7.06
CA ASN A 101 -8.48 -8.69 -8.47
C ASN A 101 -6.98 -8.58 -8.80
N LEU A 102 -6.25 -9.63 -8.44
CA LEU A 102 -4.80 -9.70 -8.47
C LEU A 102 -4.40 -11.05 -9.11
N GLN A 103 -3.31 -11.05 -9.87
CA GLN A 103 -2.72 -12.29 -10.41
C GLN A 103 -1.52 -12.80 -9.57
N GLY A 104 -1.00 -11.96 -8.67
CA GLY A 104 0.03 -12.30 -7.70
C GLY A 104 -0.52 -12.43 -6.28
N ASP A 105 0.39 -12.52 -5.30
CA ASP A 105 0.04 -12.68 -3.90
C ASP A 105 -0.45 -11.37 -3.29
N PHE A 106 -1.36 -11.49 -2.32
CA PHE A 106 -1.81 -10.37 -1.49
C PHE A 106 -1.38 -10.55 -0.05
N ASN A 107 -0.71 -9.55 0.50
CA ASN A 107 -0.26 -9.50 1.88
C ASN A 107 -0.73 -8.20 2.52
N ALA A 108 -1.40 -8.32 3.66
CA ALA A 108 -1.84 -7.17 4.45
C ALA A 108 -1.38 -7.35 5.90
N ALA A 109 -0.77 -6.33 6.48
CA ALA A 109 -0.29 -6.41 7.86
C ALA A 109 -0.47 -5.11 8.63
N THR A 110 -0.70 -5.26 9.94
CA THR A 110 -0.58 -4.14 10.88
C THR A 110 0.88 -4.02 11.29
N ALA A 111 1.65 -3.25 10.52
CA ALA A 111 3.09 -3.09 10.71
C ALA A 111 3.57 -1.66 10.42
N ASP A 112 4.65 -1.25 11.07
CA ASP A 112 5.29 0.06 10.92
C ASP A 112 6.24 0.13 9.74
N ALA A 113 6.87 -1.00 9.41
CA ALA A 113 7.90 -1.09 8.39
C ALA A 113 7.93 -2.46 7.71
N VAL A 114 8.53 -2.49 6.51
CA VAL A 114 8.88 -3.72 5.79
C VAL A 114 10.39 -3.82 5.69
N GLY A 115 10.96 -4.94 6.09
CA GLY A 115 12.40 -5.20 6.07
C GLY A 115 12.86 -5.77 4.75
N PHE A 116 14.04 -5.34 4.32
CA PHE A 116 14.82 -5.87 3.20
C PHE A 116 16.20 -6.26 3.73
N GLU A 117 17.06 -6.81 2.88
CA GLU A 117 18.39 -7.28 3.30
C GLU A 117 19.23 -6.18 3.96
N MET A 118 19.20 -4.96 3.40
CA MET A 118 20.07 -3.86 3.83
C MET A 118 19.32 -2.65 4.42
N GLY A 119 18.00 -2.71 4.51
CA GLY A 119 17.21 -1.54 4.88
C GLY A 119 15.77 -1.85 5.27
N TRP A 120 15.04 -0.81 5.64
CA TRP A 120 13.64 -0.87 6.01
C TRP A 120 12.86 0.17 5.23
N PHE A 121 11.77 -0.27 4.60
CA PHE A 121 10.74 0.63 4.11
C PHE A 121 9.94 1.15 5.31
N ALA A 122 10.31 2.33 5.78
CA ALA A 122 9.78 3.06 6.92
C ALA A 122 9.84 4.58 6.69
N GLU A 123 9.58 5.37 7.75
CA GLU A 123 9.76 6.82 7.71
C GLU A 123 11.22 7.19 7.39
N ASN A 124 11.43 8.11 6.43
CA ASN A 124 12.75 8.54 5.95
C ASN A 124 13.64 7.41 5.40
N SER A 125 13.03 6.46 4.68
CA SER A 125 13.75 5.35 4.03
C SER A 125 14.84 5.82 3.06
N ASP A 126 15.99 5.14 3.09
CA ASP A 126 16.94 5.13 1.97
C ASP A 126 16.52 4.03 0.98
N TYR A 127 15.81 4.44 -0.07
CA TYR A 127 15.27 3.52 -1.07
C TYR A 127 16.36 2.73 -1.81
N ALA A 128 17.60 3.21 -1.87
CA ALA A 128 18.69 2.50 -2.54
C ALA A 128 19.04 1.16 -1.87
N LEU A 129 18.64 0.98 -0.60
CA LEU A 129 18.87 -0.24 0.19
C LEU A 129 17.70 -1.23 0.16
N LEU A 130 16.59 -0.88 -0.51
CA LEU A 130 15.34 -1.66 -0.51
C LEU A 130 15.23 -2.57 -1.75
N THR A 131 16.31 -3.29 -2.03
CA THR A 131 16.44 -4.22 -3.16
C THR A 131 16.11 -5.65 -2.76
N GLY A 132 15.83 -6.51 -3.75
CA GLY A 132 15.56 -7.93 -3.52
C GLY A 132 14.24 -8.20 -2.78
N LEU A 133 14.22 -9.32 -2.05
CA LEU A 133 13.01 -9.83 -1.40
C LEU A 133 12.75 -9.17 -0.03
N LEU A 134 11.47 -9.05 0.32
CA LEU A 134 11.04 -8.70 1.66
C LEU A 134 11.49 -9.80 2.64
N THR A 135 12.03 -9.41 3.79
CA THR A 135 12.60 -10.33 4.80
C THR A 135 11.85 -10.33 6.12
N ALA A 136 11.20 -9.21 6.49
CA ALA A 136 10.56 -9.06 7.79
C ALA A 136 9.45 -7.99 7.80
N LEU A 137 8.61 -8.03 8.84
CA LEU A 137 7.69 -6.96 9.21
C LEU A 137 8.16 -6.33 10.52
N GLY A 138 8.24 -5.00 10.55
CA GLY A 138 8.68 -4.22 11.70
C GLY A 138 7.48 -3.73 12.51
N LEU A 139 7.51 -3.98 13.82
CA LEU A 139 6.54 -3.46 14.79
C LEU A 139 7.25 -2.53 15.75
N ARG A 140 6.74 -1.32 15.94
CA ARG A 140 7.31 -0.32 16.84
C ARG A 140 6.74 -0.51 18.25
N LEU A 141 7.58 -1.01 19.16
CA LEU A 141 7.16 -1.42 20.51
C LEU A 141 7.03 -0.26 21.54
N SER A 142 7.26 1.01 21.15
CA SER A 142 7.07 2.15 22.06
C SER A 142 6.76 3.48 21.35
N ARG A 143 5.74 4.20 21.84
CA ARG A 143 5.58 5.65 21.69
C ARG A 143 6.10 6.29 22.98
N PRO A 144 7.12 7.17 22.97
CA PRO A 144 7.33 8.05 24.12
C PRO A 144 6.05 8.87 24.30
N ILE A 145 5.52 8.88 25.52
CA ILE A 145 4.41 9.74 25.95
C ILE A 145 4.93 11.17 26.01
#